data_AF-A0A209B2N4-F1
#
_entry.id   AF-A0A209B2N4-F1
#
_cell.length_a   1.000
_cell.length_b   1.000
_cell.length_c   1.000
_cell.angle_alpha   90.00
_cell.angle_beta   90.00
_cell.angle_gamma   90.00
#
_symmetry.space_group_name_H-M   'P 1'
#
loop_
_entity.id
_entity.type
_entity.pdbx_description
1 polymer ?
#
loop_
_entity_poly.entity_id
_entity_poly.type
_entity_poly.pdbx_seq_one_letter_code
_entity_poly.pdbx_strand_id
1 'polypeptide(L)'
;MSTLSRVIRRDRRAGRALLTGREPEVAGSRRPDPLSELGLNVVADRGSGGQVFLREQKHLAQVPVLVPGAQVVHTPAVRSVLRTVAHAAGVGAVVCLYGDAGQGRTVALQYALSQLPHPARVRRVHVGVHPTVPELRRVLADALELGRRLPRGAGEADLMLVHALRQPRVLVLDEAQRLPGPALEFLRGLWDHPDTDTALLLAGAGSERALRRVPALASRVLTWELVPRLSPREVATVMAAFHPLWEDVSEDDVVWVDEHVGHGNLRTWAKLTSHLTAELYGKSRAVVDRGLLERACARLMGPL
;
A
#
# COMPACT_ATOMS: atom_id res chain seq x y z
N MET A 1 11.98 -23.98 -33.85
CA MET A 1 12.64 -23.28 -32.72
C MET A 1 11.99 -23.72 -31.40
N SER A 2 12.69 -24.47 -30.53
CA SER A 2 12.40 -24.62 -29.07
C SER A 2 13.18 -25.82 -28.50
N THR A 3 14.52 -25.73 -28.48
CA THR A 3 15.38 -26.87 -28.07
C THR A 3 16.04 -26.67 -26.70
N LEU A 4 16.09 -25.43 -26.17
CA LEU A 4 16.69 -25.12 -24.86
C LEU A 4 15.71 -25.29 -23.68
N SER A 5 14.41 -25.06 -23.91
CA SER A 5 13.40 -25.09 -22.84
C SER A 5 13.06 -26.50 -22.36
N ARG A 6 13.31 -27.54 -23.17
CA ARG A 6 13.10 -28.95 -22.78
C ARG A 6 14.25 -29.52 -21.95
N VAL A 7 15.47 -29.00 -22.10
CA VAL A 7 16.64 -29.48 -21.36
C VAL A 7 16.58 -29.03 -19.89
N ILE A 8 16.23 -27.75 -19.66
CA ILE A 8 16.12 -27.16 -18.31
C ILE A 8 15.00 -27.81 -17.48
N ARG A 9 13.93 -28.30 -18.13
CA ARG A 9 12.82 -29.01 -17.45
C ARG A 9 13.15 -30.45 -17.09
N ARG A 10 14.13 -31.07 -17.75
CA ARG A 10 14.53 -32.48 -17.52
C ARG A 10 15.48 -32.62 -16.32
N ASP A 11 16.37 -31.66 -16.10
CA ASP A 11 17.37 -31.75 -15.03
C ASP A 11 16.84 -31.41 -13.63
N ARG A 12 15.76 -30.63 -13.51
CA ARG A 12 15.12 -30.35 -12.21
C ARG A 12 14.32 -31.52 -11.63
N ARG A 13 14.02 -32.57 -12.41
CA ARG A 13 13.26 -33.75 -11.96
C ARG A 13 14.13 -34.90 -11.40
N ALA A 14 15.46 -34.78 -11.41
CA ALA A 14 16.38 -35.87 -11.06
C ALA A 14 17.17 -35.67 -9.75
N GLY A 15 16.77 -34.75 -8.87
CA GLY A 15 17.16 -34.76 -7.45
C GLY A 15 18.67 -34.84 -7.14
N ARG A 16 19.55 -34.22 -7.92
CA ARG A 16 20.99 -34.16 -7.61
C ARG A 16 21.37 -32.78 -7.09
N ALA A 17 21.80 -32.76 -5.83
CA ALA A 17 22.37 -31.60 -5.15
C ALA A 17 23.80 -31.30 -5.62
N LEU A 18 24.15 -30.03 -5.46
CA LEU A 18 25.39 -29.29 -5.72
C LEU A 18 26.71 -30.07 -5.57
N LEU A 19 27.66 -29.78 -6.47
CA LEU A 19 29.08 -29.73 -6.14
C LEU A 19 29.72 -28.42 -6.63
N THR A 20 30.51 -27.86 -5.73
CA THR A 20 31.19 -26.57 -5.70
C THR A 20 32.20 -26.34 -6.82
N GLY A 21 32.26 -25.11 -7.34
CA GLY A 21 33.38 -24.67 -8.17
C GLY A 21 33.26 -23.24 -8.71
N ARG A 22 34.01 -22.33 -8.07
CA ARG A 22 34.40 -20.97 -8.50
C ARG A 22 33.29 -19.95 -8.83
N GLU A 23 33.29 -18.86 -8.06
CA GLU A 23 32.63 -17.60 -8.42
C GLU A 23 33.16 -17.10 -9.78
N PRO A 24 32.27 -16.78 -10.74
CA PRO A 24 32.61 -15.85 -11.80
C PRO A 24 32.32 -14.43 -11.30
N GLU A 25 33.35 -13.59 -11.28
CA GLU A 25 33.17 -12.13 -11.28
C GLU A 25 32.27 -11.76 -12.46
N VAL A 26 31.04 -11.31 -12.15
CA VAL A 26 30.15 -10.72 -13.15
C VAL A 26 30.26 -9.20 -13.03
N ALA A 27 31.17 -8.64 -13.81
CA ALA A 27 30.98 -7.30 -14.35
C ALA A 27 29.74 -7.33 -15.25
N GLY A 28 28.59 -6.89 -14.72
CA GLY A 28 27.32 -6.88 -15.41
C GLY A 28 26.52 -5.65 -15.02
N SER A 29 26.18 -4.83 -16.02
CA SER A 29 25.33 -3.64 -15.95
C SER A 29 24.19 -3.79 -14.94
N ARG A 30 24.20 -2.97 -13.88
CA ARG A 30 23.09 -2.82 -12.94
C ARG A 30 21.80 -2.64 -13.72
N ARG A 31 20.88 -3.60 -13.59
CA ARG A 31 19.46 -3.38 -13.90
C ARG A 31 19.05 -2.08 -13.16
N PRO A 32 18.47 -1.08 -13.84
CA PRO A 32 18.11 0.17 -13.17
C PRO A 32 17.18 -0.14 -11.99
N ASP A 33 17.38 0.58 -10.88
CA ASP A 33 16.49 0.51 -9.71
C ASP A 33 15.06 0.78 -10.21
N PRO A 34 14.03 -0.02 -9.82
CA PRO A 34 12.64 0.24 -10.16
C PRO A 34 12.21 1.68 -9.89
N LEU A 35 12.81 2.38 -8.92
CA LEU A 35 12.58 3.81 -8.70
C LEU A 35 13.14 4.70 -9.81
N SER A 36 14.28 4.34 -10.39
CA SER A 36 14.87 5.06 -11.53
C SER A 36 14.01 4.93 -12.79
N GLU A 37 13.33 3.79 -12.99
CA GLU A 37 12.37 3.62 -14.09
C GLU A 37 11.10 4.48 -13.92
N LEU A 38 10.77 4.88 -12.69
CA LEU A 38 9.69 5.83 -12.39
C LEU A 38 10.11 7.31 -12.56
N GLY A 39 11.35 7.58 -13.01
CA GLY A 39 11.91 8.94 -13.03
C GLY A 39 12.13 9.54 -11.63
N LEU A 40 12.06 8.71 -10.59
CA LEU A 40 12.32 9.10 -9.21
C LEU A 40 13.82 8.96 -8.95
N ASN A 41 14.58 10.00 -9.29
CA ASN A 41 16.00 10.06 -8.97
C ASN A 41 16.20 10.04 -7.45
N VAL A 42 16.67 8.90 -6.93
CA VAL A 42 17.16 8.80 -5.56
C VAL A 42 18.50 9.50 -5.51
N VAL A 43 18.51 10.79 -5.18
CA VAL A 43 19.74 11.47 -4.76
C VAL A 43 20.05 10.98 -3.36
N ALA A 44 20.89 9.96 -3.28
CA ALA A 44 21.52 9.59 -2.02
C ALA A 44 22.48 10.73 -1.64
N ASP A 45 22.17 11.46 -0.58
CA ASP A 45 23.18 12.28 0.07
C ASP A 45 23.43 11.80 1.50
N ARG A 46 24.71 11.81 1.85
CA ARG A 46 25.25 11.41 3.14
C ARG A 46 25.00 12.56 4.12
N GLY A 47 23.92 12.50 4.88
CA GLY A 47 23.70 13.50 5.93
C GLY A 47 22.35 13.33 6.62
N SER A 48 22.39 13.44 7.93
CA SER A 48 21.27 13.45 8.88
C SER A 48 20.11 14.36 8.48
N GLY A 49 18.88 13.85 8.64
CA GLY A 49 17.66 14.66 8.79
C GLY A 49 16.84 14.82 7.50
N GLY A 50 15.56 14.46 7.61
CA GLY A 50 14.44 14.61 6.66
C GLY A 50 14.72 15.23 5.28
N GLN A 51 14.53 14.44 4.22
CA GLN A 51 14.45 14.99 2.87
C GLN A 51 13.01 15.34 2.50
N VAL A 52 12.75 16.63 2.28
CA VAL A 52 11.56 17.17 1.63
C VAL A 52 11.78 17.12 0.12
N PHE A 53 10.88 16.47 -0.62
CA PHE A 53 10.88 16.49 -2.08
C PHE A 53 9.63 17.21 -2.59
N LEU A 54 9.83 18.37 -3.20
CA LEU A 54 8.83 19.08 -3.99
C LEU A 54 9.02 18.71 -5.46
N ARG A 55 8.02 18.03 -6.05
CA ARG A 55 7.70 18.25 -7.47
C ARG A 55 6.20 18.05 -7.73
N GLU A 56 5.60 19.13 -8.22
CA GLU A 56 4.26 19.34 -8.79
C GLU A 56 3.23 18.20 -8.60
N GLN A 57 2.52 18.28 -7.47
CA GLN A 57 1.51 17.32 -7.01
C GLN A 57 0.13 17.59 -7.62
N LYS A 58 -0.04 17.42 -8.94
CA LYS A 58 -1.39 17.48 -9.55
C LYS A 58 -2.26 16.24 -9.28
N HIS A 59 -1.68 15.13 -8.81
CA HIS A 59 -2.40 13.87 -8.58
C HIS A 59 -2.71 13.53 -7.10
N LEU A 60 -2.31 14.36 -6.13
CA LEU A 60 -2.64 14.15 -4.72
C LEU A 60 -4.11 14.43 -4.37
N ALA A 61 -4.86 15.10 -5.25
CA ALA A 61 -6.26 15.46 -5.02
C ALA A 61 -7.20 14.25 -4.78
N GLN A 62 -6.72 13.02 -4.99
CA GLN A 62 -7.49 11.79 -4.80
C GLN A 62 -7.09 10.96 -3.57
N VAL A 63 -6.07 11.38 -2.81
CA VAL A 63 -5.74 10.76 -1.52
C VAL A 63 -6.59 11.48 -0.48
N PRO A 64 -7.65 10.86 0.10
CA PRO A 64 -8.44 11.50 1.12
C PRO A 64 -7.60 11.61 2.39
N VAL A 65 -6.88 12.72 2.51
CA VAL A 65 -6.32 13.14 3.78
C VAL A 65 -7.47 13.73 4.58
N LEU A 66 -7.64 13.28 5.82
CA LEU A 66 -8.81 13.57 6.65
C LEU A 66 -8.99 15.08 6.96
N VAL A 67 -7.99 15.90 6.64
CA VAL A 67 -7.88 17.31 7.05
C VAL A 67 -7.46 18.17 5.86
N PRO A 68 -8.15 19.28 5.57
CA PRO A 68 -7.71 20.25 4.57
C PRO A 68 -6.29 20.76 4.87
N GLY A 69 -5.46 20.96 3.83
CA GLY A 69 -4.10 21.46 3.98
C GLY A 69 -3.06 20.42 4.42
N ALA A 70 -3.48 19.22 4.83
CA ALA A 70 -2.56 18.16 5.23
C ALA A 70 -1.87 17.51 4.01
N GLN A 71 -0.61 17.11 4.21
CA GLN A 71 0.29 16.60 3.18
C GLN A 71 0.60 15.12 3.39
N VAL A 72 0.89 14.41 2.29
CA VAL A 72 1.46 13.06 2.38
C VAL A 72 2.95 13.17 2.71
N VAL A 73 3.33 12.66 3.88
CA VAL A 73 4.73 12.70 4.34
C VAL A 73 5.48 11.44 3.89
N HIS A 74 6.65 11.65 3.29
CA HIS A 74 7.51 10.58 2.78
C HIS A 74 8.29 9.88 3.89
N THR A 75 7.63 8.96 4.60
CA THR A 75 8.27 8.13 5.62
C THR A 75 9.05 6.95 5.01
N PRO A 76 9.93 6.29 5.77
CA PRO A 76 10.55 5.03 5.34
C PRO A 76 9.51 3.99 4.88
N ALA A 77 8.37 3.90 5.58
CA ALA A 77 7.27 2.99 5.21
C ALA A 77 6.64 3.36 3.85
N VAL A 78 6.39 4.65 3.58
CA VAL A 78 5.87 5.09 2.27
C VAL A 78 6.84 4.73 1.14
N ARG A 79 8.15 4.90 1.34
CA ARG A 79 9.17 4.51 0.35
C ARG A 79 9.21 3.00 0.13
N SER A 80 9.07 2.21 1.19
CA SER A 80 9.02 0.75 1.11
C SER A 80 7.81 0.29 0.30
N VAL A 81 6.61 0.80 0.63
CA VAL A 81 5.38 0.53 -0.11
C VAL A 81 5.50 0.93 -1.58
N LEU A 82 6.08 2.10 -1.89
CA LEU A 82 6.30 2.55 -3.26
C LEU A 82 7.14 1.54 -4.06
N ARG A 83 8.29 1.10 -3.51
CA ARG A 83 9.15 0.11 -4.15
C ARG A 83 8.42 -1.23 -4.36
N THR A 84 7.72 -1.69 -3.32
CA THR A 84 6.99 -2.96 -3.36
C THR A 84 5.88 -2.94 -4.40
N VAL A 85 5.09 -1.86 -4.48
CA VAL A 85 4.01 -1.70 -5.46
C VAL A 85 4.56 -1.58 -6.87
N ALA A 86 5.63 -0.80 -7.09
CA ALA A 86 6.27 -0.67 -8.39
C ALA A 86 6.82 -2.01 -8.89
N HIS A 87 7.53 -2.74 -8.02
CA HIS A 87 8.05 -4.06 -8.35
C HIS A 87 6.91 -5.05 -8.67
N ALA A 88 5.88 -5.10 -7.83
CA ALA A 88 4.74 -5.99 -8.04
C ALA A 88 4.00 -5.71 -9.34
N ALA A 89 3.79 -4.43 -9.67
CA ALA A 89 3.18 -4.03 -10.94
C ALA A 89 4.02 -4.47 -12.15
N GLY A 90 5.35 -4.39 -12.05
CA GLY A 90 6.24 -4.79 -13.15
C GLY A 90 6.36 -6.30 -13.38
N VAL A 91 6.06 -7.13 -12.37
CA VAL A 91 6.20 -8.60 -12.47
C VAL A 91 4.89 -9.38 -12.26
N GLY A 92 3.76 -8.68 -12.11
CA GLY A 92 2.45 -9.31 -11.88
C GLY A 92 2.34 -10.04 -10.53
N ALA A 93 3.05 -9.60 -9.49
CA ALA A 93 3.13 -10.34 -8.22
C ALA A 93 1.90 -10.16 -7.30
N VAL A 94 1.75 -11.10 -6.36
CA VAL A 94 0.86 -10.94 -5.20
C VAL A 94 1.62 -10.27 -4.05
N VAL A 95 1.05 -9.22 -3.46
CA VAL A 95 1.58 -8.52 -2.28
C VAL A 95 0.52 -8.45 -1.20
N CYS A 96 0.95 -8.64 0.05
CA CYS A 96 0.13 -8.38 1.23
C CYS A 96 0.65 -7.14 1.97
N LEU A 97 -0.15 -6.06 2.01
CA LEU A 97 0.12 -4.83 2.75
C LEU A 97 -0.63 -4.85 4.09
N TYR A 98 0.09 -4.86 5.21
CA TYR A 98 -0.51 -5.06 6.53
C TYR A 98 0.04 -4.13 7.62
N GLY A 99 -0.63 -4.13 8.77
CA GLY A 99 -0.39 -3.27 9.93
C GLY A 99 -1.71 -2.97 10.66
N ASP A 100 -1.67 -2.22 11.76
CA ASP A 100 -2.89 -1.86 12.50
C ASP A 100 -3.61 -0.65 11.91
N ALA A 101 -4.89 -0.50 12.24
CA ALA A 101 -5.69 0.59 11.72
C ALA A 101 -5.10 1.97 12.08
N GLY A 102 -5.06 2.89 11.11
CA GLY A 102 -4.60 4.26 11.32
C GLY A 102 -3.11 4.50 11.14
N GLN A 103 -2.33 3.50 10.75
CA GLN A 103 -0.88 3.63 10.47
C GLN A 103 -0.55 4.19 9.07
N GLY A 104 -1.53 4.68 8.31
CA GLY A 104 -1.30 5.31 7.00
C GLY A 104 -1.18 4.37 5.80
N ARG A 105 -1.49 3.06 5.94
CA ARG A 105 -1.48 2.09 4.82
C ARG A 105 -2.20 2.56 3.57
N THR A 106 -3.45 2.99 3.71
CA THR A 106 -4.29 3.40 2.59
C THR A 106 -3.67 4.59 1.86
N VAL A 107 -3.14 5.56 2.61
CA VAL A 107 -2.44 6.73 2.08
C VAL A 107 -1.16 6.31 1.36
N ALA A 108 -0.32 5.47 1.98
CA ALA A 108 0.92 4.97 1.38
C ALA A 108 0.66 4.18 0.09
N LEU A 109 -0.37 3.34 0.07
CA LEU A 109 -0.78 2.57 -1.10
C LEU A 109 -1.33 3.47 -2.21
N GLN A 110 -2.21 4.42 -1.89
CA GLN A 110 -2.73 5.37 -2.88
C GLN A 110 -1.61 6.23 -3.46
N TYR A 111 -0.71 6.71 -2.61
CA TYR A 111 0.48 7.42 -3.04
C TYR A 111 1.30 6.58 -4.00
N ALA A 112 1.67 5.35 -3.62
CA ALA A 112 2.43 4.44 -4.47
C ALA A 112 1.75 4.16 -5.82
N LEU A 113 0.43 3.92 -5.84
CA LEU A 113 -0.33 3.69 -7.07
C LEU A 113 -0.36 4.93 -7.98
N SER A 114 -0.42 6.14 -7.40
CA SER A 114 -0.37 7.40 -8.17
C SER A 114 0.96 7.65 -8.86
N GLN A 115 2.03 7.00 -8.40
CA GLN A 115 3.37 7.13 -8.97
C GLN A 115 3.64 6.10 -10.08
N LEU A 116 2.77 5.11 -10.27
CA LEU A 116 2.97 4.12 -11.33
C LEU A 116 2.90 4.78 -12.71
N PRO A 117 3.75 4.37 -13.67
CA PRO A 117 3.81 5.01 -14.97
C PRO A 117 2.51 4.75 -15.70
N HIS A 118 1.97 5.77 -16.36
CA HIS A 118 0.85 5.56 -17.27
C HIS A 118 1.29 4.61 -18.39
N PRO A 119 0.51 3.56 -18.72
CA PRO A 119 -0.92 3.42 -18.41
C PRO A 119 -1.21 2.36 -17.34
N ALA A 120 -0.45 2.24 -16.25
CA ALA A 120 -0.73 1.24 -15.21
C ALA A 120 -2.22 1.27 -14.81
N ARG A 121 -2.98 0.27 -15.29
CA ARG A 121 -4.44 0.25 -15.18
C ARG A 121 -4.82 -0.19 -13.78
N VAL A 122 -4.64 0.68 -12.80
CA VAL A 122 -5.02 0.39 -11.42
C VAL A 122 -6.54 0.22 -11.37
N ARG A 123 -7.00 -0.88 -10.75
CA ARG A 123 -8.41 -1.15 -10.45
C ARG A 123 -8.57 -1.48 -8.98
N ARG A 124 -9.33 -0.64 -8.29
CA ARG A 124 -9.71 -0.87 -6.89
C ARG A 124 -11.02 -1.63 -6.85
N VAL A 125 -11.04 -2.68 -6.04
CA VAL A 125 -12.21 -3.55 -5.87
C VAL A 125 -12.78 -3.26 -4.50
N HIS A 126 -13.97 -2.69 -4.46
CA HIS A 126 -14.66 -2.36 -3.21
C HIS A 126 -15.52 -3.52 -2.77
N VAL A 127 -15.01 -4.31 -1.83
CA VAL A 127 -15.67 -5.54 -1.38
C VAL A 127 -16.44 -5.31 -0.08
N GLY A 128 -17.62 -5.92 0.02
CA GLY A 128 -18.40 -5.95 1.26
C GLY A 128 -17.72 -6.76 2.37
N VAL A 129 -18.39 -6.87 3.51
CA VAL A 129 -17.95 -7.72 4.62
C VAL A 129 -18.31 -9.18 4.31
N HIS A 130 -17.33 -10.09 4.34
CA HIS A 130 -17.53 -11.52 4.09
C HIS A 130 -18.28 -11.84 2.78
N PRO A 131 -17.81 -11.35 1.62
CA PRO A 131 -18.49 -11.57 0.35
C PRO A 131 -18.55 -13.06 -0.01
N THR A 132 -19.65 -13.47 -0.61
CA THR A 132 -19.75 -14.74 -1.32
C THR A 132 -18.95 -14.67 -2.64
N VAL A 133 -18.58 -15.82 -3.20
CA VAL A 133 -17.86 -15.86 -4.49
C VAL A 133 -18.69 -15.23 -5.63
N PRO A 134 -20.02 -15.44 -5.75
CA PRO A 134 -20.83 -14.74 -6.75
C PRO A 134 -20.86 -13.21 -6.59
N GLU A 135 -20.87 -12.70 -5.35
CA GLU A 135 -20.76 -11.26 -5.10
C GLU A 135 -19.39 -10.74 -5.50
N LEU A 136 -18.32 -11.44 -5.14
CA LEU A 136 -16.97 -11.08 -5.53
C LEU A 136 -16.80 -11.06 -7.06
N ARG A 137 -17.37 -12.03 -7.79
CA ARG A 137 -17.41 -12.00 -9.27
C ARG A 137 -18.05 -10.72 -9.80
N ARG A 138 -19.20 -10.31 -9.24
CA ARG A 138 -19.89 -9.08 -9.64
C ARG A 138 -19.03 -7.85 -9.40
N VAL A 139 -18.51 -7.69 -8.18
CA VAL A 139 -17.67 -6.54 -7.83
C VAL A 139 -16.41 -6.49 -8.69
N LEU A 140 -15.80 -7.63 -9.01
CA LEU A 140 -14.66 -7.70 -9.94
C LEU A 140 -15.06 -7.30 -11.35
N ALA A 141 -16.20 -7.76 -11.87
CA ALA A 141 -16.68 -7.39 -13.19
C ALA A 141 -16.98 -5.89 -13.30
N ASP A 142 -17.54 -5.30 -12.24
CA ASP A 142 -17.80 -3.87 -12.14
C ASP A 142 -16.47 -3.08 -12.09
N ALA A 143 -15.53 -3.50 -11.25
CA ALA A 143 -14.21 -2.88 -11.15
C ALA A 143 -13.40 -3.01 -12.45
N LEU A 144 -13.60 -4.08 -13.21
CA LEU A 144 -12.95 -4.29 -14.51
C LEU A 144 -13.71 -3.64 -15.68
N GLU A 145 -14.80 -2.92 -15.40
CA GLU A 145 -15.62 -2.19 -16.38
C GLU A 145 -16.12 -3.09 -17.52
N LEU A 146 -16.50 -4.33 -17.21
CA LEU A 146 -16.85 -5.32 -18.25
C LEU A 146 -18.12 -4.99 -19.02
N GLY A 147 -18.91 -4.00 -18.57
CA GLY A 147 -20.05 -3.38 -19.30
C GLY A 147 -21.21 -4.31 -19.67
N ARG A 148 -21.01 -5.62 -19.57
CA ARG A 148 -21.93 -6.70 -19.91
C ARG A 148 -22.32 -7.41 -18.63
N ARG A 149 -23.58 -7.86 -18.57
CA ARG A 149 -24.04 -8.76 -17.51
C ARG A 149 -23.19 -10.02 -17.54
N LEU A 150 -22.65 -10.40 -16.38
CA LEU A 150 -21.92 -11.66 -16.24
C LEU A 150 -22.76 -12.83 -16.76
N PRO A 151 -22.15 -13.80 -17.48
CA PRO A 151 -22.82 -15.04 -17.84
C PRO A 151 -23.46 -15.73 -16.64
N ARG A 152 -24.54 -16.48 -16.87
CA ARG A 152 -25.21 -17.25 -15.80
C ARG A 152 -24.34 -18.41 -15.31
N GLY A 153 -23.50 -18.97 -16.18
CA GLY A 153 -22.57 -20.04 -15.83
C GLY A 153 -21.33 -19.50 -15.11
N ALA A 154 -21.01 -20.08 -13.96
CA ALA A 154 -19.85 -19.66 -13.16
C ALA A 154 -18.52 -19.78 -13.93
N GLY A 155 -18.31 -20.87 -14.67
CA GLY A 155 -17.09 -21.07 -15.46
C GLY A 155 -16.93 -20.06 -16.59
N GLU A 156 -18.00 -19.72 -17.30
CA GLU A 156 -17.97 -18.68 -18.35
C GLU A 156 -17.71 -17.29 -17.77
N ALA A 157 -18.31 -16.99 -16.61
CA ALA A 157 -18.04 -15.75 -15.89
C ALA A 157 -16.57 -15.65 -15.45
N ASP A 158 -16.00 -16.76 -14.97
CA ASP A 158 -14.60 -16.82 -14.54
C ASP A 158 -13.64 -16.63 -15.72
N LEU A 159 -13.91 -17.27 -16.86
CA LEU A 159 -13.15 -17.06 -18.10
C LEU A 159 -13.25 -15.61 -18.61
N MET A 160 -14.40 -14.96 -18.45
CA MET A 160 -14.56 -13.56 -18.82
C MET A 160 -13.72 -12.64 -17.92
N LEU A 161 -13.67 -12.93 -16.61
CA LEU A 161 -12.78 -12.22 -15.68
C LEU A 161 -11.31 -12.45 -16.05
N VAL A 162 -10.90 -13.70 -16.26
CA VAL A 162 -9.54 -14.05 -16.73
C VAL A 162 -9.18 -13.27 -18.00
N HIS A 163 -10.08 -13.24 -19.00
CA HIS A 163 -9.84 -12.52 -20.25
C HIS A 163 -9.56 -11.02 -20.02
N ALA A 164 -10.26 -10.40 -19.07
CA ALA A 164 -10.03 -9.01 -18.71
C ALA A 164 -8.71 -8.79 -17.94
N LEU A 165 -8.28 -9.80 -17.16
CA LEU A 165 -7.04 -9.81 -16.40
C LEU A 165 -5.79 -10.17 -17.24
N ARG A 166 -5.95 -10.47 -18.54
CA ARG A 166 -4.82 -10.70 -19.48
C ARG A 166 -3.99 -9.47 -19.77
N GLN A 167 -4.54 -8.28 -19.53
CA GLN A 167 -3.82 -7.03 -19.76
C GLN A 167 -3.11 -6.61 -18.47
N PRO A 168 -1.80 -6.26 -18.54
CA PRO A 168 -1.03 -5.73 -17.41
C PRO A 168 -1.79 -4.70 -16.60
N ARG A 169 -2.07 -5.04 -15.34
CA ARG A 169 -2.81 -4.15 -14.42
C ARG A 169 -2.50 -4.46 -12.96
N VAL A 170 -2.92 -3.55 -12.10
CA VAL A 170 -2.81 -3.70 -10.64
C VAL A 170 -4.21 -3.76 -10.06
N LEU A 171 -4.57 -4.91 -9.52
CA LEU A 171 -5.84 -5.11 -8.82
C LEU A 171 -5.63 -4.92 -7.32
N VAL A 172 -6.38 -4.01 -6.72
CA VAL A 172 -6.25 -3.63 -5.31
C VAL A 172 -7.51 -4.03 -4.56
N LEU A 173 -7.36 -4.83 -3.52
CA LEU A 173 -8.43 -5.16 -2.58
C LEU A 173 -8.03 -4.64 -1.20
N ASP A 174 -8.67 -3.54 -0.81
CA ASP A 174 -8.57 -2.99 0.55
C ASP A 174 -9.42 -3.84 1.52
N GLU A 175 -9.05 -3.82 2.80
CA GLU A 175 -9.69 -4.60 3.87
C GLU A 175 -9.72 -6.12 3.61
N ALA A 176 -8.65 -6.67 3.03
CA ALA A 176 -8.56 -8.08 2.64
C ALA A 176 -8.77 -9.08 3.80
N GLN A 177 -8.61 -8.66 5.06
CA GLN A 177 -8.98 -9.47 6.22
C GLN A 177 -10.47 -9.84 6.28
N ARG A 178 -11.33 -9.13 5.54
CA ARG A 178 -12.77 -9.39 5.45
C ARG A 178 -13.12 -10.47 4.42
N LEU A 179 -12.16 -10.88 3.59
CA LEU A 179 -12.38 -11.90 2.58
C LEU A 179 -12.36 -13.29 3.24
N PRO A 180 -13.42 -14.10 3.08
CA PRO A 180 -13.43 -15.46 3.59
C PRO A 180 -12.50 -16.35 2.74
N GLY A 181 -12.08 -17.49 3.30
CA GLY A 181 -11.19 -18.45 2.62
C GLY A 181 -11.60 -18.78 1.17
N PRO A 182 -12.87 -19.12 0.88
CA PRO A 182 -13.34 -19.37 -0.48
C PRO A 182 -13.17 -18.18 -1.45
N ALA A 183 -13.30 -16.95 -0.96
CA ALA A 183 -13.08 -15.75 -1.76
C ALA A 183 -11.59 -15.55 -2.09
N LEU A 184 -10.71 -15.80 -1.12
CA LEU A 184 -9.26 -15.76 -1.32
C LEU A 184 -8.78 -16.86 -2.28
N GLU A 185 -9.32 -18.08 -2.17
CA GLU A 185 -9.07 -19.18 -3.11
C GLU A 185 -9.56 -18.85 -4.52
N PHE A 186 -10.69 -18.17 -4.64
CA PHE A 186 -11.20 -17.71 -5.93
C PHE A 186 -10.25 -16.69 -6.59
N LEU A 187 -9.78 -15.67 -5.84
CA LEU A 187 -8.80 -14.70 -6.34
C LEU A 187 -7.50 -15.38 -6.76
N ARG A 188 -7.03 -16.35 -5.96
CA ARG A 188 -5.88 -17.19 -6.31
C ARG A 188 -6.11 -17.90 -7.64
N GLY A 189 -7.27 -18.51 -7.83
CA GLY A 189 -7.60 -19.22 -9.07
C GLY A 189 -7.56 -18.33 -10.31
N LEU A 190 -8.04 -17.09 -10.21
CA LEU A 190 -7.94 -16.10 -11.29
C LEU A 190 -6.49 -15.70 -11.56
N TRP A 191 -5.69 -15.46 -10.50
CA TRP A 191 -4.29 -15.05 -10.62
C TRP A 191 -3.38 -16.18 -11.16
N ASP A 192 -3.63 -17.42 -10.75
CA ASP A 192 -2.89 -18.61 -11.19
C ASP A 192 -3.14 -18.98 -12.66
N HIS A 193 -4.18 -18.42 -13.28
CA HIS A 193 -4.51 -18.74 -14.66
C HIS A 193 -3.37 -18.30 -15.59
N PRO A 194 -2.90 -19.15 -16.52
CA PRO A 194 -1.71 -18.87 -17.34
C PRO A 194 -1.84 -17.64 -18.24
N ASP A 195 -3.06 -17.22 -18.54
CA ASP A 195 -3.34 -16.02 -19.33
C ASP A 195 -3.41 -14.74 -18.49
N THR A 196 -3.40 -14.82 -17.16
CA THR A 196 -3.50 -13.64 -16.28
C THR A 196 -2.14 -12.94 -16.16
N ASP A 197 -2.14 -11.63 -16.38
CA ASP A 197 -0.98 -10.75 -16.25
C ASP A 197 -1.35 -9.57 -15.35
N THR A 198 -1.64 -9.85 -14.08
CA THR A 198 -2.16 -8.87 -13.13
C THR A 198 -1.44 -8.98 -11.80
N ALA A 199 -0.95 -7.85 -11.28
CA ALA A 199 -0.50 -7.76 -9.90
C ALA A 199 -1.70 -7.72 -8.94
N LEU A 200 -1.63 -8.47 -7.84
CA LEU A 200 -2.68 -8.55 -6.84
C LEU A 200 -2.20 -7.93 -5.52
N LEU A 201 -2.73 -6.77 -5.16
CA LEU A 201 -2.42 -6.08 -3.91
C LEU A 201 -3.56 -6.29 -2.91
N LEU A 202 -3.27 -7.02 -1.83
CA LEU A 202 -4.20 -7.32 -0.74
C LEU A 202 -3.79 -6.49 0.48
N ALA A 203 -4.61 -5.51 0.86
CA ALA A 203 -4.28 -4.56 1.92
C ALA A 203 -5.30 -4.60 3.05
N GLY A 204 -4.87 -4.38 4.30
CA GLY A 204 -5.81 -4.23 5.42
C GLY A 204 -5.26 -4.69 6.77
N ALA A 205 -5.96 -4.35 7.85
CA ALA A 205 -5.54 -4.72 9.20
C ALA A 205 -5.81 -6.21 9.47
N GLY A 206 -4.76 -7.01 9.66
CA GLY A 206 -4.91 -8.46 9.83
C GLY A 206 -5.01 -9.24 8.52
N SER A 207 -4.77 -8.60 7.36
CA SER A 207 -4.71 -9.29 6.06
C SER A 207 -3.64 -10.37 6.07
N GLU A 208 -2.52 -10.13 6.77
CA GLU A 208 -1.45 -11.10 6.92
C GLU A 208 -1.93 -12.39 7.59
N ARG A 209 -2.81 -12.28 8.59
CA ARG A 209 -3.42 -13.44 9.26
C ARG A 209 -4.45 -14.12 8.38
N ALA A 210 -5.27 -13.35 7.67
CA ALA A 210 -6.28 -13.91 6.76
C ALA A 210 -5.65 -14.71 5.63
N LEU A 211 -4.61 -14.18 4.96
CA LEU A 211 -3.92 -14.86 3.88
C LEU A 211 -3.16 -16.09 4.38
N ARG A 212 -2.53 -16.04 5.57
CA ARG A 212 -1.85 -17.20 6.17
C ARG A 212 -2.77 -18.39 6.45
N ARG A 213 -4.09 -18.15 6.64
CA ARG A 213 -5.10 -19.21 6.78
C ARG A 213 -5.43 -19.91 5.46
N VAL A 214 -4.94 -19.39 4.34
CA VAL A 214 -5.10 -19.95 2.98
C VAL A 214 -3.71 -20.27 2.43
N PRO A 215 -3.08 -21.41 2.80
CA PRO A 215 -1.68 -21.69 2.49
C PRO A 215 -1.35 -21.64 1.00
N ALA A 216 -2.31 -22.01 0.14
CA ALA A 216 -2.15 -21.94 -1.30
C ALA A 216 -1.97 -20.50 -1.80
N LEU A 217 -2.71 -19.52 -1.26
CA LEU A 217 -2.51 -18.11 -1.63
C LEU A 217 -1.27 -17.54 -0.93
N ALA A 218 -1.05 -17.87 0.35
CA ALA A 218 0.10 -17.37 1.12
C ALA A 218 1.45 -17.69 0.46
N SER A 219 1.59 -18.86 -0.16
CA SER A 219 2.83 -19.27 -0.85
C SER A 219 3.13 -18.48 -2.14
N ARG A 220 2.15 -17.74 -2.66
CA ARG A 220 2.28 -16.89 -3.86
C ARG A 220 2.55 -15.43 -3.53
N VAL A 221 2.40 -15.04 -2.25
CA VAL A 221 2.72 -13.70 -1.79
C VAL A 221 4.22 -13.49 -1.93
N LEU A 222 4.61 -12.66 -2.89
CA LEU A 222 6.01 -12.30 -3.14
C LEU A 222 6.56 -11.44 -1.98
N THR A 223 5.74 -10.53 -1.49
CA THR A 223 6.14 -9.58 -0.44
C THR A 223 5.03 -9.40 0.59
N TRP A 224 5.41 -9.57 1.85
CA TRP A 224 4.61 -9.18 3.01
C TRP A 224 5.15 -7.84 3.49
N GLU A 225 4.42 -6.77 3.19
CA GLU A 225 4.84 -5.39 3.45
C GLU A 225 4.13 -4.86 4.71
N LEU A 226 4.90 -4.70 5.78
CA LEU A 226 4.43 -4.08 7.01
C LEU A 226 4.52 -2.56 6.89
N VAL A 227 3.40 -1.88 7.13
CA VAL A 227 3.37 -0.44 7.39
C VAL A 227 3.22 -0.26 8.90
N PRO A 228 4.30 0.03 9.64
CA PRO A 228 4.24 0.17 11.08
C PRO A 228 3.63 1.51 11.50
N ARG A 229 3.28 1.63 12.79
CA ARG A 229 3.09 2.94 13.42
C ARG A 229 4.39 3.75 13.39
N LEU A 230 4.28 5.07 13.44
CA LEU A 230 5.44 5.93 13.57
C LEU A 230 6.14 5.64 14.90
N SER A 231 7.47 5.61 14.88
CA SER A 231 8.26 5.64 16.11
C SER A 231 8.19 7.03 16.73
N PRO A 232 8.38 7.17 18.05
CA PRO A 232 8.37 8.48 18.71
C PRO A 232 9.35 9.48 18.07
N ARG A 233 10.51 9.00 17.60
CA ARG A 233 11.51 9.83 16.90
C ARG A 233 11.05 10.33 15.53
N GLU A 234 10.18 9.57 14.85
CA GLU A 234 9.64 9.99 13.55
C GLU A 234 8.48 10.98 13.71
N VAL A 235 7.73 10.91 14.82
CA VAL A 235 6.49 11.70 15.00
C VAL A 235 6.76 13.19 14.87
N ALA A 236 7.76 13.74 15.57
CA ALA A 236 8.08 15.18 15.50
C ALA A 236 8.34 15.66 14.07
N THR A 237 9.25 14.98 13.36
CA THR A 237 9.58 15.31 11.97
C THR A 237 8.38 15.14 11.04
N VAL A 238 7.59 14.09 11.23
CA VAL A 238 6.43 13.82 10.38
C VAL A 238 5.32 14.83 10.64
N MET A 239 5.06 15.23 11.88
CA MET A 239 3.97 16.18 12.20
C MET A 239 4.25 17.57 11.64
N ALA A 240 5.48 18.07 11.77
CA ALA A 240 5.87 19.34 11.17
C ALA A 240 5.65 19.36 9.64
N ALA A 241 5.96 18.25 8.95
CA ALA A 241 5.73 18.13 7.51
C ALA A 241 4.27 17.78 7.13
N PHE A 242 3.49 17.27 8.07
CA PHE A 242 2.14 16.77 7.82
C PHE A 242 1.13 17.91 7.64
N HIS A 243 1.19 18.95 8.47
CA HIS A 243 0.26 20.07 8.38
C HIS A 243 0.88 21.35 8.97
N PRO A 244 0.70 22.54 8.34
CA PRO A 244 1.32 23.79 8.79
C PRO A 244 1.06 24.16 10.25
N LEU A 245 -0.09 23.75 10.79
CA LEU A 245 -0.47 23.92 12.19
C LEU A 245 0.58 23.40 13.19
N TRP A 246 1.37 22.40 12.80
CA TRP A 246 2.40 21.78 13.63
C TRP A 246 3.78 22.37 13.46
N GLU A 247 3.99 23.31 12.52
CA GLU A 247 5.31 23.87 12.21
C GLU A 247 5.89 24.67 13.39
N ASP A 248 5.04 25.42 14.09
CA ASP A 248 5.41 26.26 15.23
C ASP A 248 5.22 25.57 16.60
N VAL A 249 4.79 24.30 16.62
CA VAL A 249 4.59 23.55 17.87
C VAL A 249 5.92 22.98 18.34
N SER A 250 6.23 23.16 19.62
CA SER A 250 7.50 22.66 20.20
C SER A 250 7.61 21.14 20.08
N GLU A 251 8.83 20.62 19.92
CA GLU A 251 9.07 19.17 19.86
C GLU A 251 8.59 18.48 21.15
N ASP A 252 8.79 19.11 22.30
CA ASP A 252 8.33 18.62 23.61
C ASP A 252 6.79 18.48 23.67
N ASP A 253 6.06 19.44 23.08
CA ASP A 253 4.60 19.36 23.00
C ASP A 253 4.13 18.28 22.03
N VAL A 254 4.81 18.11 20.89
CA VAL A 254 4.48 17.03 19.94
C VAL A 254 4.73 15.66 20.57
N VAL A 255 5.85 15.48 21.27
CA VAL A 255 6.17 14.25 22.01
C VAL A 255 5.11 13.99 23.07
N TRP A 256 4.75 15.01 23.86
CA TRP A 256 3.72 14.86 24.88
C TRP A 256 2.37 14.44 24.28
N VAL A 257 1.93 15.07 23.18
CA VAL A 257 0.70 14.69 22.48
C VAL A 257 0.77 13.24 21.99
N ASP A 258 1.92 12.79 21.46
CA ASP A 258 2.08 11.40 21.03
C ASP A 258 1.97 10.41 22.19
N GLU A 259 2.55 10.74 23.33
CA GLU A 259 2.50 9.92 24.53
C GLU A 259 1.10 9.86 25.14
N HIS A 260 0.30 10.93 25.01
CA HIS A 260 -1.02 11.02 25.62
C HIS A 260 -2.15 10.47 24.76
N VAL A 261 -2.12 10.73 23.44
CA VAL A 261 -3.20 10.33 22.53
C VAL A 261 -2.72 9.81 21.18
N GLY A 262 -1.63 10.38 20.63
CA GLY A 262 -1.23 10.16 19.24
C GLY A 262 -0.75 8.74 18.97
N HIS A 263 0.12 8.24 19.85
CA HIS A 263 0.71 6.91 19.81
C HIS A 263 1.15 6.48 18.40
N GLY A 264 1.85 7.36 17.68
CA GLY A 264 2.32 7.13 16.31
C GLY A 264 1.21 6.79 15.29
N ASN A 265 -0.06 7.00 15.64
CA ASN A 265 -1.23 6.68 14.84
C ASN A 265 -1.65 7.89 14.01
N LEU A 266 -1.32 7.87 12.72
CA LEU A 266 -1.62 8.96 11.79
C LEU A 266 -3.11 9.33 11.72
N ARG A 267 -4.03 8.37 11.94
CA ARG A 267 -5.46 8.68 11.99
C ARG A 267 -5.80 9.50 13.23
N THR A 268 -5.22 9.19 14.39
CA THR A 268 -5.43 9.98 15.60
C THR A 268 -4.87 11.39 15.43
N TRP A 269 -3.66 11.52 14.88
CA TRP A 269 -3.05 12.79 14.53
C TRP A 269 -3.89 13.62 13.55
N ALA A 270 -4.48 12.98 12.54
CA ALA A 270 -5.39 13.65 11.61
C ALA A 270 -6.67 14.14 12.31
N LYS A 271 -7.27 13.34 13.20
CA LYS A 271 -8.43 13.80 13.99
C LYS A 271 -8.06 14.99 14.88
N LEU A 272 -6.92 14.93 15.55
CA LEU A 272 -6.41 16.01 16.39
C LEU A 272 -6.23 17.31 15.59
N THR A 273 -5.57 17.21 14.44
CA THR A 273 -5.35 18.33 13.53
C THR A 273 -6.69 18.92 13.06
N SER A 274 -7.69 18.08 12.77
CA SER A 274 -9.04 18.53 12.42
C SER A 274 -9.70 19.32 13.56
N HIS A 275 -9.58 18.85 14.81
CA HIS A 275 -10.14 19.56 15.97
C HIS A 275 -9.44 20.89 16.22
N LEU A 276 -8.11 20.92 16.12
CA LEU A 276 -7.32 22.14 16.28
C LEU A 276 -7.68 23.15 15.17
N THR A 277 -7.77 22.70 13.92
CA THR A 277 -8.19 23.55 12.79
C THR A 277 -9.58 24.16 13.01
N ALA A 278 -10.53 23.37 13.51
CA ALA A 278 -11.87 23.87 13.83
C ALA A 278 -11.87 24.89 14.98
N GLU A 279 -11.03 24.71 16.00
CA GLU A 279 -10.94 25.63 17.15
C GLU A 279 -10.21 26.94 16.83
N LEU A 280 -9.32 26.92 15.84
CA LEU A 280 -8.58 28.08 15.34
C LEU A 280 -9.34 28.85 14.24
N TYR A 281 -10.38 28.25 13.66
CA TYR A 281 -11.14 28.85 12.57
C TYR A 281 -11.70 30.23 12.96
N GLY A 282 -11.39 31.26 12.16
CA GLY A 282 -11.82 32.64 12.39
C GLY A 282 -11.02 33.45 13.40
N LYS A 283 -9.94 32.89 14.00
CA LYS A 283 -9.06 33.61 14.93
C LYS A 283 -7.76 34.02 14.23
N SER A 284 -7.56 35.32 13.98
CA SER A 284 -6.47 35.83 13.12
C SER A 284 -5.05 35.75 13.71
N ARG A 285 -4.83 35.10 14.87
CA ARG A 285 -3.53 35.04 15.57
C ARG A 285 -3.43 33.88 16.57
N ALA A 286 -4.26 32.85 16.44
CA ALA A 286 -4.29 31.80 17.43
C ALA A 286 -3.07 30.87 17.26
N VAL A 287 -2.17 30.92 18.24
CA VAL A 287 -1.02 30.03 18.36
C VAL A 287 -1.49 28.73 18.99
N VAL A 288 -0.93 27.60 18.54
CA VAL A 288 -1.16 26.30 19.16
C VAL A 288 -0.32 26.21 20.42
N ASP A 289 -0.92 26.57 21.56
CA ASP A 289 -0.30 26.46 22.87
C ASP A 289 -0.65 25.13 23.56
N ARG A 290 0.05 24.85 24.66
CA ARG A 290 -0.16 23.65 25.47
C ARG A 290 -1.59 23.49 25.96
N GLY A 291 -2.24 24.58 26.39
CA GLY A 291 -3.62 24.53 26.88
C GLY A 291 -4.62 24.16 25.79
N LEU A 292 -4.39 24.60 24.55
CA LEU A 292 -5.18 24.21 23.39
C LEU A 292 -4.99 22.73 23.06
N LEU A 293 -3.74 22.24 23.09
CA LEU A 293 -3.43 20.83 22.88
C LEU A 293 -4.13 19.95 23.91
N GLU A 294 -4.10 20.32 25.20
CA GLU A 294 -4.77 19.60 26.28
C GLU A 294 -6.29 19.48 26.04
N ARG A 295 -6.95 20.58 25.67
CA ARG A 295 -8.39 20.57 25.35
C ARG A 295 -8.71 19.69 24.14
N ALA A 296 -7.87 19.74 23.10
CA ALA A 296 -8.06 18.94 21.89
C ALA A 296 -7.83 17.44 22.16
N CYS A 297 -6.81 17.09 22.95
CA CYS A 297 -6.56 15.73 23.42
C CYS A 297 -7.73 15.19 24.26
N ALA A 298 -8.26 15.99 25.20
CA ALA A 298 -9.39 15.60 26.04
C ALA A 298 -10.65 15.26 25.20
N ARG A 299 -10.91 16.00 24.11
CA ARG A 299 -12.02 15.69 23.20
C ARG A 299 -11.88 14.36 22.48
N LEU A 300 -10.66 13.92 22.19
CA LEU A 300 -10.41 12.65 21.49
C LEU A 300 -10.56 11.43 22.39
N MET A 301 -10.26 11.57 23.68
CA MET A 301 -10.36 10.47 24.64
C MET A 301 -11.81 10.15 25.03
N GLY A 302 -12.75 11.07 24.79
CA GLY A 302 -14.14 10.95 25.24
C GLY A 302 -14.29 11.24 26.75
N PRO A 303 -15.52 11.22 27.29
CA PRO A 303 -15.71 11.25 28.73
C PRO A 303 -15.08 9.99 29.34
N LEU A 304 -14.27 10.18 30.39
CA LEU A 304 -13.75 9.11 31.24
C LEU A 304 -14.88 8.36 31.95
#